data_AF-A0A960VCN0-F1
#
_entry.id   AF-A0A960VCN0-F1
#
_cell.length_a   1.000
_cell.length_b   1.000
_cell.length_c   1.000
_cell.angle_alpha   90.00
_cell.angle_beta   90.00
_cell.angle_gamma   90.00
#
_symmetry.space_group_name_H-M   'P 1'
#
loop_
_entity.id
_entity.type
_entity.pdbx_description
1 polymer ?
#
loop_
_entity_poly.entity_id
_entity_poly.type
_entity_poly.pdbx_seq_one_letter_code
_entity_poly.pdbx_strand_id
1 'polypeptide(L)'
;MKWLGVKDKEFFKYIRIIKKTTECFFIIFLILFPSKIFSEDCKFYLSEATRIEKYSKLLAIPLYEKCLSLIPGKKFRRIAVKRLFDLYYLNSKVEELILLGNEHKLDKKREKKLRKLYQKLSIGIGIDEIKFLEFLELLLVNNPSSRDKLLEFYVNEKSAYLLNYIFAIKYKTNDLESLGYIISEIPDINPTLKLAFLVKIDSSNVEKTIEDISKISGLSDDQRMEILYLYGIYLQRKRRYKLSARYFRMSASYENKREGFIKMGILEASKSLFITGKRKESCELLHGNEIYVQNESDEFMKFYCNIDTRNQLVEMKSSLELLAKKDSGLIFRSYLNFGGKQKGFEEAGDE
;
A
#
# COMPACT_ATOMS: atom_id res chain seq x y z
N MET A 1 27.56 10.41 -78.28
CA MET A 1 26.81 11.30 -77.36
C MET A 1 26.72 10.58 -76.02
N LYS A 2 27.61 10.76 -75.03
CA LYS A 2 27.84 11.90 -74.13
C LYS A 2 26.58 12.31 -73.33
N TRP A 3 26.68 12.16 -71.99
CA TRP A 3 25.84 12.72 -70.90
C TRP A 3 24.48 12.00 -70.65
N LEU A 4 24.05 11.60 -69.45
CA LEU A 4 24.33 12.03 -68.06
C LEU A 4 24.40 10.83 -67.08
N GLY A 5 25.61 10.48 -66.66
CA GLY A 5 25.85 9.75 -65.43
C GLY A 5 26.10 10.74 -64.29
N VAL A 6 25.05 11.38 -63.78
CA VAL A 6 25.09 12.13 -62.52
C VAL A 6 23.69 12.12 -61.92
N LYS A 7 23.48 11.39 -60.80
CA LYS A 7 22.71 11.80 -59.60
C LYS A 7 22.27 10.67 -58.66
N ASP A 8 22.62 9.41 -58.88
CA ASP A 8 22.22 8.35 -57.92
C ASP A 8 22.90 8.47 -56.54
N LYS A 9 24.16 8.89 -56.47
CA LYS A 9 24.85 9.07 -55.17
C LYS A 9 24.30 10.25 -54.35
N GLU A 10 23.84 11.31 -55.01
CA GLU A 10 23.22 12.47 -54.35
C GLU A 10 21.82 12.11 -53.83
N PHE A 11 21.04 11.33 -54.60
CA PHE A 11 19.70 10.89 -54.22
C PHE A 11 19.70 9.95 -53.01
N PHE A 12 20.61 8.96 -52.98
CA PHE A 12 20.78 8.07 -51.82
C PHE A 12 21.32 8.80 -50.57
N LYS A 13 22.14 9.84 -50.76
CA LYS A 13 22.62 10.70 -49.67
C LYS A 13 21.46 11.52 -49.07
N TYR A 14 20.55 12.02 -49.92
CA TYR A 14 19.35 12.75 -49.49
C TYR A 14 18.36 11.87 -48.70
N ILE A 15 18.10 10.63 -49.16
CA ILE A 15 17.24 9.66 -48.44
C ILE A 15 17.86 9.27 -47.09
N ARG A 16 19.19 9.11 -47.02
CA ARG A 16 19.89 8.77 -45.76
C ARG A 16 19.88 9.94 -44.77
N ILE A 17 19.95 11.18 -45.26
CA ILE A 17 19.79 12.39 -44.44
C ILE A 17 18.36 12.51 -43.94
N ILE A 18 17.34 12.30 -44.78
CA ILE A 18 15.92 12.33 -44.39
C ILE A 18 15.61 11.25 -43.33
N LYS A 19 16.13 10.04 -43.49
CA LYS A 19 15.94 8.95 -42.50
C LYS A 19 16.62 9.26 -41.16
N LYS A 20 17.80 9.88 -41.20
CA LYS A 20 18.53 10.29 -40.00
C LYS A 20 17.89 11.50 -39.32
N THR A 21 17.30 12.44 -40.07
CA THR A 21 16.56 13.57 -39.51
C THR A 21 15.21 13.15 -38.96
N THR A 22 14.49 12.20 -39.56
CA THR A 22 13.24 11.66 -38.97
C THR A 22 13.50 10.83 -37.72
N GLU A 23 14.56 10.02 -37.68
CA GLU A 23 15.00 9.33 -36.46
C GLU A 23 15.44 10.31 -35.37
N CYS A 24 16.16 11.38 -35.71
CA CYS A 24 16.50 12.45 -34.76
C CYS A 24 15.27 13.27 -34.32
N PHE A 25 14.26 13.46 -35.17
CA PHE A 25 13.00 14.10 -34.78
C PHE A 25 12.17 13.19 -33.85
N PHE A 26 12.14 11.88 -34.09
CA PHE A 26 11.45 10.92 -33.21
C PHE A 26 12.14 10.81 -31.85
N ILE A 27 13.47 10.62 -31.88
CA ILE A 27 14.50 11.21 -31.02
C ILE A 27 14.05 12.29 -30.01
N ILE A 28 14.05 13.50 -30.55
CA ILE A 28 13.76 14.77 -29.89
C ILE A 28 12.30 14.83 -29.43
N PHE A 29 11.35 14.25 -30.16
CA PHE A 29 9.94 14.21 -29.78
C PHE A 29 9.74 13.33 -28.54
N LEU A 30 10.38 12.16 -28.48
CA LEU A 30 10.38 11.26 -27.32
C LEU A 30 11.11 11.86 -26.11
N ILE A 31 12.05 12.77 -26.30
CA ILE A 31 12.77 13.45 -25.20
C ILE A 31 12.03 14.71 -24.73
N LEU A 32 11.37 15.47 -25.62
CA LEU A 32 10.76 16.75 -25.28
C LEU A 32 9.28 16.65 -24.88
N PHE A 33 8.50 15.74 -25.46
CA PHE A 33 7.07 15.62 -25.19
C PHE A 33 6.63 14.82 -23.95
N PRO A 34 7.41 13.91 -23.32
CA PRO A 34 6.93 13.26 -22.10
C PRO A 34 6.69 14.27 -20.98
N SER A 35 7.57 15.27 -20.86
CA SER A 35 7.55 16.21 -19.74
C SER A 35 6.28 17.08 -19.66
N LYS A 36 5.68 17.44 -20.81
CA LYS A 36 4.45 18.24 -20.85
C LYS A 36 3.21 17.40 -20.51
N ILE A 37 3.09 16.21 -21.07
CA ILE A 37 1.97 15.29 -20.83
C ILE A 37 1.93 14.89 -19.34
N PHE A 38 3.08 14.53 -18.76
CA PHE A 38 3.16 14.18 -17.33
C PHE A 38 2.80 15.35 -16.39
N SER A 39 3.05 16.58 -16.81
CA SER A 39 2.71 17.76 -16.01
C SER A 39 1.21 18.07 -15.97
N GLU A 40 0.46 17.77 -17.03
CA GLU A 40 -0.99 17.97 -17.05
C GLU A 40 -1.71 16.89 -16.23
N ASP A 41 -1.27 15.64 -16.33
CA ASP A 41 -1.83 14.54 -15.55
C ASP A 41 -1.66 14.74 -14.04
N CYS A 42 -0.46 15.12 -13.56
CA CYS A 42 -0.30 15.41 -12.13
C CYS A 42 -1.16 16.61 -11.69
N LYS A 43 -1.34 17.65 -12.53
CA LYS A 43 -2.21 18.78 -12.19
C LYS A 43 -3.65 18.32 -11.99
N PHE A 44 -4.14 17.43 -12.85
CA PHE A 44 -5.46 16.80 -12.69
C PHE A 44 -5.55 16.05 -11.36
N TYR A 45 -4.60 15.15 -11.07
CA TYR A 45 -4.61 14.37 -9.82
C TYR A 45 -4.52 15.25 -8.56
N LEU A 46 -3.75 16.33 -8.58
CA LEU A 46 -3.68 17.29 -7.46
C LEU A 46 -5.02 18.01 -7.23
N SER A 47 -5.69 18.42 -8.30
CA SER A 47 -7.00 19.07 -8.23
C SER A 47 -8.04 18.11 -7.68
N GLU A 48 -8.08 16.89 -8.22
CA GLU A 48 -8.98 15.83 -7.77
C GLU A 48 -8.74 15.44 -6.32
N ALA A 49 -7.48 15.31 -5.91
CA ALA A 49 -7.13 15.01 -4.52
C ALA A 49 -7.65 16.10 -3.58
N THR A 50 -7.44 17.38 -3.92
CA THR A 50 -7.93 18.51 -3.13
C THR A 50 -9.46 18.55 -3.04
N ARG A 51 -10.15 18.12 -4.10
CA ARG A 51 -11.62 17.98 -4.10
C ARG A 51 -12.06 16.85 -3.16
N ILE A 52 -11.44 15.68 -3.26
CA ILE A 52 -11.77 14.49 -2.47
C ILE A 52 -11.43 14.65 -0.99
N GLU A 53 -10.36 15.39 -0.66
CA GLU A 53 -9.99 15.70 0.73
C GLU A 53 -11.10 16.35 1.55
N LYS A 54 -12.04 17.05 0.89
CA LYS A 54 -13.22 17.66 1.54
C LYS A 54 -14.14 16.60 2.15
N TYR A 55 -14.16 15.41 1.56
CA TYR A 55 -14.99 14.29 1.99
C TYR A 55 -14.17 13.28 2.80
N SER A 56 -13.00 12.87 2.29
CA SER A 56 -12.10 11.95 2.99
C SER A 56 -10.64 12.27 2.69
N LYS A 57 -9.88 12.55 3.76
CA LYS A 57 -8.44 12.78 3.70
C LYS A 57 -7.67 11.50 3.34
N LEU A 58 -8.15 10.35 3.82
CA LEU A 58 -7.50 9.06 3.60
C LEU A 58 -7.68 8.62 2.14
N LEU A 59 -8.89 8.77 1.59
CA LEU A 59 -9.15 8.46 0.19
C LEU A 59 -8.58 9.50 -0.79
N ALA A 60 -8.05 10.63 -0.34
CA ALA A 60 -7.31 11.54 -1.22
C ALA A 60 -5.85 11.11 -1.45
N ILE A 61 -5.27 10.35 -0.53
CA ILE A 61 -3.85 9.93 -0.57
C ILE A 61 -3.45 9.28 -1.91
N PRO A 62 -4.21 8.30 -2.46
CA PRO A 62 -3.81 7.61 -3.69
C PRO A 62 -3.62 8.54 -4.89
N LEU A 63 -4.35 9.67 -4.93
CA LEU A 63 -4.24 10.66 -6.00
C LEU A 63 -2.95 11.48 -5.89
N TYR A 64 -2.55 11.86 -4.68
CA TYR A 64 -1.26 12.52 -4.46
C TYR A 64 -0.09 11.57 -4.75
N GLU A 65 -0.16 10.31 -4.30
CA GLU A 65 0.82 9.27 -4.64
C GLU A 65 0.93 9.11 -6.16
N LYS A 66 -0.22 9.08 -6.84
CA LYS A 66 -0.25 8.97 -8.30
C LYS A 66 0.40 10.17 -8.98
N CYS A 67 0.15 11.40 -8.55
CA CYS A 67 0.88 12.56 -9.08
C CYS A 67 2.40 12.39 -8.92
N LEU A 68 2.91 11.94 -7.75
CA LEU A 68 4.35 11.76 -7.54
C LEU A 68 4.95 10.69 -8.45
N SER A 69 4.22 9.61 -8.73
CA SER A 69 4.66 8.55 -9.65
C SER A 69 4.87 9.03 -11.09
N LEU A 70 4.30 10.18 -11.48
CA LEU A 70 4.40 10.76 -12.82
C LEU A 70 5.64 11.66 -13.00
N ILE A 71 6.60 11.64 -12.07
CA ILE A 71 7.81 12.49 -12.08
C ILE A 71 7.46 13.97 -12.34
N PRO A 72 6.61 14.57 -11.50
CA PRO A 72 6.07 15.89 -11.78
C PRO A 72 7.15 16.96 -11.72
N GLY A 73 6.89 18.08 -12.40
CA GLY A 73 7.73 19.27 -12.30
C GLY A 73 7.90 19.74 -10.85
N LYS A 74 9.02 20.43 -10.57
CA LYS A 74 9.47 20.81 -9.22
C LYS A 74 8.37 21.46 -8.35
N LYS A 75 7.53 22.30 -8.94
CA LYS A 75 6.40 22.97 -8.26
C LYS A 75 5.37 21.96 -7.76
N PHE A 76 4.84 21.12 -8.65
CA PHE A 76 3.80 20.14 -8.33
C PHE A 76 4.32 19.04 -7.39
N ARG A 77 5.57 18.60 -7.60
CA ARG A 77 6.25 17.68 -6.67
C ARG A 77 6.27 18.23 -5.26
N ARG A 78 6.70 19.48 -5.07
CA ARG A 78 6.72 20.13 -3.75
C ARG A 78 5.33 20.18 -3.11
N ILE A 79 4.29 20.47 -3.89
CA ILE A 79 2.90 20.50 -3.38
C ILE A 79 2.45 19.11 -2.94
N ALA A 80 2.65 18.09 -3.78
CA ALA A 80 2.27 16.71 -3.49
C ALA A 80 3.02 16.16 -2.26
N VAL A 81 4.35 16.30 -2.20
CA VAL A 81 5.18 15.87 -1.06
C VAL A 81 4.74 16.56 0.23
N LYS A 82 4.52 17.88 0.17
CA LYS A 82 4.07 18.67 1.31
C LYS A 82 2.77 18.12 1.89
N ARG A 83 1.80 17.84 1.01
CA ARG A 83 0.46 17.40 1.39
C ARG A 83 0.45 15.95 1.85
N LEU A 84 1.14 15.05 1.13
CA LEU A 84 1.31 13.66 1.54
C LEU A 84 1.95 13.53 2.90
N PHE A 85 3.00 14.31 3.18
CA PHE A 85 3.59 14.32 4.52
C PHE A 85 2.55 14.64 5.60
N ASP A 86 1.73 15.68 5.38
CA ASP A 86 0.72 16.08 6.36
C ASP A 86 -0.38 15.01 6.50
N LEU A 87 -0.79 14.37 5.41
CA LEU A 87 -1.80 13.31 5.40
C LEU A 87 -1.28 12.03 6.06
N TYR A 88 -0.06 11.59 5.74
CA TYR A 88 0.54 10.42 6.37
C TYR A 88 0.75 10.65 7.87
N TYR A 89 1.21 11.84 8.26
CA TYR A 89 1.35 12.23 9.66
C TYR A 89 0.01 12.24 10.40
N LEU A 90 -1.05 12.76 9.78
CA LEU A 90 -2.38 12.78 10.38
C LEU A 90 -2.97 11.38 10.57
N ASN A 91 -2.74 10.47 9.62
CA ASN A 91 -3.30 9.12 9.62
C ASN A 91 -2.33 8.08 10.22
N SER A 92 -1.29 8.52 10.92
CA SER A 92 -0.29 7.65 11.57
C SER A 92 0.37 6.61 10.61
N LYS A 93 0.55 6.97 9.34
CA LYS A 93 1.23 6.15 8.33
C LYS A 93 2.74 6.32 8.42
N VAL A 94 3.34 5.71 9.45
CA VAL A 94 4.74 5.94 9.85
C VAL A 94 5.72 5.44 8.80
N GLU A 95 5.48 4.26 8.23
CA GLU A 95 6.31 3.65 7.19
C GLU A 95 6.33 4.53 5.95
N GLU A 96 5.16 4.99 5.49
CA GLU A 96 5.05 5.90 4.35
C GLU A 96 5.73 7.25 4.60
N LEU A 97 5.72 7.77 5.84
CA LEU A 97 6.45 9.00 6.19
C LEU A 97 7.96 8.83 6.06
N ILE A 98 8.50 7.71 6.55
CA ILE A 98 9.93 7.40 6.47
C ILE A 98 10.35 7.32 5.00
N LEU A 99 9.60 6.56 4.20
CA LEU A 99 9.88 6.39 2.77
C LEU A 99 9.80 7.74 2.03
N LEU A 100 8.77 8.54 2.30
CA LEU A 100 8.61 9.86 1.69
C LEU A 100 9.78 10.80 2.04
N GLY A 101 10.24 10.78 3.30
CA GLY A 101 11.38 11.58 3.75
C GLY A 101 12.72 11.14 3.17
N ASN A 102 12.87 9.85 2.87
CA ASN A 102 14.05 9.29 2.21
C ASN A 102 14.08 9.64 0.70
N GLU A 103 12.95 9.53 0.02
CA GLU A 103 12.86 9.72 -1.43
C GLU A 103 12.83 11.20 -1.83
N HIS A 104 12.36 12.08 -0.95
CA HIS A 104 12.07 13.46 -1.29
C HIS A 104 12.60 14.45 -0.26
N LYS A 105 13.20 15.53 -0.78
CA LYS A 105 13.60 16.67 0.05
C LYS A 105 12.39 17.34 0.69
N LEU A 106 12.37 17.34 2.01
CA LEU A 106 11.35 18.01 2.83
C LEU A 106 11.74 19.48 3.11
N ASP A 107 10.77 20.27 3.55
CA ASP A 107 11.06 21.58 4.13
C ASP A 107 11.46 21.48 5.60
N LYS A 108 12.17 22.49 6.11
CA LYS A 108 12.70 22.53 7.49
C LYS A 108 11.64 22.21 8.56
N LYS A 109 10.38 22.62 8.36
CA LYS A 109 9.29 22.37 9.32
C LYS A 109 8.94 20.87 9.36
N ARG A 110 8.86 20.21 8.21
CA ARG A 110 8.57 18.78 8.09
C ARG A 110 9.75 17.90 8.48
N GLU A 111 10.97 18.30 8.13
CA GLU A 111 12.20 17.65 8.62
C GLU A 111 12.23 17.62 10.15
N LYS A 112 11.93 18.74 10.81
CA LYS A 112 11.86 18.80 12.28
C LYS A 112 10.77 17.89 12.86
N LYS A 113 9.62 17.77 12.20
CA LYS A 113 8.56 16.83 12.61
C LYS A 113 9.00 15.37 12.45
N LEU A 114 9.66 15.05 11.35
CA LEU A 114 10.16 13.71 11.07
C LEU A 114 11.24 13.30 12.06
N ARG A 115 12.20 14.19 12.37
CA ARG A 115 13.20 13.95 13.43
C ARG A 115 12.56 13.67 14.80
N LYS A 116 11.54 14.45 15.18
CA LYS A 116 10.78 14.18 16.42
C LYS A 116 10.09 12.83 16.42
N LEU A 117 9.64 12.35 15.26
CA LEU A 117 9.09 11.01 15.13
C LEU A 117 10.20 9.96 15.32
N TYR A 118 11.37 10.15 14.70
CA TYR A 118 12.52 9.26 14.86
C TYR A 118 12.96 9.14 16.31
N GLN A 119 13.03 10.27 17.04
CA GLN A 119 13.32 10.27 18.48
C GLN A 119 12.30 9.45 19.29
N LYS A 120 11.01 9.57 18.98
CA LYS A 120 9.97 8.78 19.66
C LYS A 120 10.13 7.29 19.37
N LEU A 121 10.45 6.94 18.13
CA LEU A 121 10.64 5.56 17.70
C LEU A 121 11.91 4.96 18.33
N SER A 122 13.02 5.70 18.36
CA SER A 122 14.26 5.25 18.97
C SER A 122 14.07 4.97 20.47
N ILE A 123 13.37 5.86 21.19
CA ILE A 123 12.99 5.65 22.59
C ILE A 123 12.11 4.41 22.75
N GLY A 124 11.10 4.24 21.89
CA GLY A 124 10.20 3.08 21.95
C GLY A 124 10.89 1.75 21.66
N ILE A 125 11.93 1.76 20.83
CA ILE A 125 12.75 0.58 20.51
C ILE A 125 13.81 0.31 21.59
N GLY A 126 14.22 1.34 22.32
CA GLY A 126 15.26 1.26 23.36
C GLY A 126 16.68 1.49 22.86
N ILE A 127 16.86 2.19 21.73
CA ILE A 127 18.19 2.54 21.18
C ILE A 127 18.36 4.06 21.05
N ASP A 128 19.62 4.52 21.04
CA ASP A 128 19.91 5.94 20.89
C ASP A 128 19.55 6.46 19.49
N GLU A 129 19.33 7.78 19.39
CA GLU A 129 18.91 8.41 18.14
C GLU A 129 19.93 8.22 17.01
N ILE A 130 21.23 8.23 17.32
CA ILE A 130 22.29 8.12 16.29
C ILE A 130 22.29 6.71 15.70
N LYS A 131 22.28 5.68 16.54
CA LYS A 131 22.14 4.28 16.10
C LYS A 131 20.83 4.04 15.37
N PHE A 132 19.73 4.65 15.80
CA PHE A 132 18.46 4.52 15.09
C PHE A 132 18.51 5.12 13.68
N LEU A 133 19.23 6.24 13.49
CA LEU A 133 19.44 6.81 12.15
C LEU A 133 20.30 5.90 11.28
N GLU A 134 21.38 5.34 11.82
CA GLU A 134 22.21 4.34 11.12
C GLU A 134 21.38 3.11 10.71
N PHE A 135 20.56 2.61 11.63
CA PHE A 135 19.62 1.53 11.37
C PHE A 135 18.65 1.86 10.23
N LEU A 136 18.06 3.06 10.22
CA LEU A 136 17.17 3.48 9.15
C LEU A 136 17.89 3.54 7.79
N GLU A 137 19.13 4.02 7.75
CA GLU A 137 19.93 4.04 6.51
C GLU A 137 20.17 2.63 5.97
N LEU A 138 20.55 1.68 6.83
CA LEU A 138 20.70 0.28 6.45
C LEU A 138 19.39 -0.35 5.97
N LEU A 139 18.29 -0.06 6.68
CA LEU A 139 16.97 -0.62 6.42
C LEU A 139 16.40 -0.17 5.07
N LEU A 140 16.65 1.08 4.67
CA LEU A 140 16.10 1.67 3.46
C LEU A 140 16.89 1.32 2.19
N VAL A 141 18.10 0.78 2.33
CA VAL A 141 18.94 0.35 1.21
C VAL A 141 18.67 -1.13 0.91
N ASN A 142 18.43 -1.42 -0.38
CA ASN A 142 18.13 -2.77 -0.87
C ASN A 142 19.33 -3.33 -1.65
N ASN A 143 20.35 -3.82 -0.93
CA ASN A 143 21.45 -4.56 -1.53
C ASN A 143 21.99 -5.64 -0.56
N PRO A 144 22.77 -6.63 -1.05
CA PRO A 144 23.27 -7.71 -0.20
C PRO A 144 24.13 -7.23 0.98
N SER A 145 24.97 -6.21 0.79
CA SER A 145 25.85 -5.70 1.85
C SER A 145 25.06 -4.98 2.96
N SER A 146 24.03 -4.21 2.62
CA SER A 146 23.16 -3.57 3.61
C SER A 146 22.33 -4.60 4.37
N ARG A 147 21.93 -5.68 3.71
CA ARG A 147 21.23 -6.81 4.33
C ARG A 147 22.07 -7.50 5.40
N ASP A 148 23.32 -7.83 5.11
CA ASP A 148 24.22 -8.47 6.09
C ASP A 148 24.49 -7.56 7.29
N LYS A 149 24.73 -6.27 7.04
CA LYS A 149 24.90 -5.27 8.10
C LYS A 149 23.63 -5.06 8.93
N LEU A 150 22.45 -5.13 8.30
CA LEU A 150 21.17 -5.02 8.99
C LEU A 150 20.93 -6.22 9.92
N LEU A 151 21.31 -7.43 9.48
CA LEU A 151 21.27 -8.62 10.32
C LEU A 151 22.26 -8.49 11.49
N GLU A 152 23.50 -8.06 11.23
CA GLU A 152 24.51 -7.79 12.26
C GLU A 152 24.00 -6.77 13.29
N PHE A 153 23.43 -5.65 12.83
CA PHE A 153 22.82 -4.64 13.69
C PHE A 153 21.72 -5.25 14.58
N TYR A 154 20.83 -6.05 13.99
CA TYR A 154 19.78 -6.74 14.76
C TYR A 154 20.35 -7.73 15.78
N VAL A 155 21.37 -8.50 15.43
CA VAL A 155 22.02 -9.47 16.32
C VAL A 155 22.74 -8.78 17.49
N ASN A 156 23.23 -7.56 17.30
CA ASN A 156 23.88 -6.80 18.35
C ASN A 156 22.88 -6.15 19.33
N GLU A 157 21.80 -5.56 18.83
CA GLU A 157 20.83 -4.83 19.67
C GLU A 157 19.67 -5.71 20.18
N LYS A 158 19.39 -6.86 19.52
CA LYS A 158 18.35 -7.86 19.83
C LYS A 158 17.07 -7.30 20.46
N SER A 159 16.25 -6.62 19.66
CA SER A 159 14.94 -6.12 20.08
C SER A 159 13.82 -6.67 19.20
N ALA A 160 12.76 -7.21 19.82
CA ALA A 160 11.55 -7.64 19.09
C ALA A 160 10.93 -6.48 18.30
N TYR A 161 11.01 -5.25 18.83
CA TYR A 161 10.55 -4.05 18.15
C TYR A 161 11.39 -3.73 16.90
N LEU A 162 12.72 -3.91 16.95
CA LEU A 162 13.58 -3.76 15.77
C LEU A 162 13.19 -4.74 14.67
N LEU A 163 13.00 -6.02 15.01
CA LEU A 163 12.62 -7.03 14.03
C LEU A 163 11.26 -6.72 13.40
N ASN A 164 10.27 -6.32 14.20
CA ASN A 164 8.97 -5.87 13.69
C ASN A 164 9.12 -4.67 12.74
N TYR A 165 10.02 -3.75 13.04
CA TYR A 165 10.28 -2.57 12.20
C TYR A 165 10.96 -2.93 10.88
N ILE A 166 11.96 -3.81 10.92
CA ILE A 166 12.60 -4.38 9.73
C ILE A 166 11.55 -5.03 8.86
N PHE A 167 10.70 -5.85 9.47
CA PHE A 167 9.62 -6.56 8.80
C PHE A 167 8.65 -5.59 8.14
N ALA A 168 8.13 -4.60 8.87
CA ALA A 168 7.17 -3.63 8.35
C ALA A 168 7.70 -2.87 7.13
N ILE A 169 8.92 -2.32 7.20
CA ILE A 169 9.50 -1.54 6.11
C ILE A 169 9.82 -2.42 4.90
N LYS A 170 10.53 -3.53 5.08
CA LYS A 170 10.90 -4.40 3.96
C LYS A 170 9.68 -5.06 3.30
N TYR A 171 8.63 -5.35 4.07
CA TYR A 171 7.37 -5.86 3.56
C TYR A 171 6.67 -4.80 2.70
N LYS A 172 6.72 -3.53 3.13
CA LYS A 172 6.14 -2.38 2.43
C LYS A 172 6.89 -2.05 1.14
N THR A 173 8.22 -2.06 1.17
CA THR A 173 9.08 -1.81 -0.01
C THR A 173 9.18 -3.01 -0.94
N ASN A 174 8.54 -4.14 -0.58
CA ASN A 174 8.54 -5.39 -1.33
C ASN A 174 9.96 -5.98 -1.53
N ASP A 175 10.88 -5.70 -0.61
CA ASP A 175 12.21 -6.31 -0.54
C ASP A 175 12.11 -7.67 0.19
N LEU A 176 11.45 -8.61 -0.49
CA LEU A 176 11.12 -9.94 0.04
C LEU A 176 12.36 -10.84 0.12
N GLU A 177 13.38 -10.59 -0.71
CA GLU A 177 14.65 -11.33 -0.65
C GLU A 177 15.39 -11.03 0.65
N SER A 178 15.52 -9.75 1.01
CA SER A 178 16.17 -9.38 2.27
C SER A 178 15.41 -9.88 3.48
N LEU A 179 14.07 -9.87 3.42
CA LEU A 179 13.26 -10.48 4.47
C LEU A 179 13.46 -11.98 4.58
N GLY A 180 13.43 -12.70 3.46
CA GLY A 180 13.61 -14.15 3.45
C GLY A 180 14.94 -14.57 4.08
N TYR A 181 16.01 -13.84 3.78
CA TYR A 181 17.33 -14.05 4.40
C TYR A 181 17.32 -13.78 5.90
N ILE A 182 16.82 -12.62 6.34
CA ILE A 182 16.78 -12.29 7.79
C ILE A 182 15.95 -13.33 8.55
N ILE A 183 14.84 -13.81 7.96
CA ILE A 183 13.99 -14.85 8.54
C ILE A 183 14.72 -16.21 8.61
N SER A 184 15.57 -16.56 7.63
CA SER A 184 16.30 -17.83 7.64
C SER A 184 17.43 -17.85 8.67
N GLU A 185 18.06 -16.71 8.92
CA GLU A 185 19.19 -16.58 9.84
C GLU A 185 18.78 -16.46 11.32
N ILE A 186 17.50 -16.15 11.61
CA ILE A 186 17.00 -16.03 12.99
C ILE A 186 16.25 -17.33 13.37
N PRO A 187 16.86 -18.25 14.14
CA PRO A 187 16.29 -19.58 14.41
C PRO A 187 14.97 -19.55 15.19
N ASP A 188 14.82 -18.60 16.12
CA ASP A 188 13.64 -18.47 17.00
C ASP A 188 12.72 -17.32 16.56
N ILE A 189 12.60 -17.10 15.25
CA ILE A 189 11.74 -16.03 14.74
C ILE A 189 10.29 -16.23 15.17
N ASN A 190 9.64 -15.12 15.54
CA ASN A 190 8.23 -15.11 15.90
C ASN A 190 7.39 -15.82 14.81
N PRO A 191 6.59 -16.85 15.18
CA PRO A 191 5.82 -17.64 14.22
C PRO A 191 4.84 -16.81 13.41
N THR A 192 4.27 -15.74 13.99
CA THR A 192 3.41 -14.79 13.27
C THR A 192 4.18 -14.09 12.15
N LEU A 193 5.41 -13.61 12.40
CA LEU A 193 6.21 -12.92 11.38
C LEU A 193 6.58 -13.87 10.24
N LYS A 194 7.00 -15.10 10.58
CA LYS A 194 7.28 -16.15 9.59
C LYS A 194 6.04 -16.45 8.75
N LEU A 195 4.87 -16.61 9.39
CA LEU A 195 3.61 -16.83 8.68
C LEU A 195 3.25 -15.64 7.78
N ALA A 196 3.36 -14.40 8.28
CA ALA A 196 3.08 -13.19 7.51
C ALA A 196 3.93 -13.12 6.24
N PHE A 197 5.21 -13.50 6.32
CA PHE A 197 6.10 -13.57 5.17
C PHE A 197 5.64 -14.63 4.17
N LEU A 198 5.36 -15.84 4.63
CA LEU A 198 4.88 -16.94 3.77
C LEU A 198 3.57 -16.58 3.07
N VAL A 199 2.64 -15.93 3.78
CA VAL A 199 1.40 -15.41 3.20
C VAL A 199 1.71 -14.36 2.13
N LYS A 200 2.66 -13.46 2.37
CA LYS A 200 3.06 -12.40 1.43
C LYS A 200 3.60 -12.92 0.13
N ILE A 201 4.50 -13.90 0.18
CA ILE A 201 5.08 -14.56 -1.01
C ILE A 201 4.16 -15.60 -1.66
N ASP A 202 2.94 -15.77 -1.13
CA ASP A 202 1.97 -16.78 -1.57
C ASP A 202 2.52 -18.22 -1.58
N SER A 203 3.27 -18.57 -0.52
CA SER A 203 3.92 -19.88 -0.40
C SER A 203 2.90 -21.02 -0.30
N SER A 204 3.22 -22.17 -0.91
CA SER A 204 2.50 -23.43 -0.70
C SER A 204 2.61 -23.94 0.74
N ASN A 205 3.63 -23.51 1.50
CA ASN A 205 3.88 -23.98 2.85
C ASN A 205 3.00 -23.30 3.92
N VAL A 206 2.12 -22.37 3.55
CA VAL A 206 1.28 -21.64 4.52
C VAL A 206 0.41 -22.58 5.34
N GLU A 207 -0.29 -23.52 4.69
CA GLU A 207 -1.19 -24.46 5.38
C GLU A 207 -0.42 -25.38 6.33
N LYS A 208 0.69 -25.97 5.87
CA LYS A 208 1.60 -26.76 6.71
C LYS A 208 2.14 -25.95 7.90
N THR A 209 2.52 -24.70 7.68
CA THR A 209 3.04 -23.84 8.75
C THR A 209 1.97 -23.56 9.80
N ILE A 210 0.71 -23.40 9.40
CA ILE A 210 -0.40 -23.21 10.34
C ILE A 210 -0.65 -24.49 11.13
N GLU A 211 -0.61 -25.66 10.50
CA GLU A 211 -0.70 -26.94 11.22
C GLU A 211 0.42 -27.09 12.24
N ASP A 212 1.65 -26.73 11.88
CA ASP A 212 2.79 -26.80 12.80
C ASP A 212 2.68 -25.80 13.95
N ILE A 213 2.24 -24.56 13.67
CA ILE A 213 1.97 -23.55 14.69
C ILE A 213 0.83 -23.99 15.62
N SER A 214 -0.20 -24.66 15.11
CA SER A 214 -1.34 -25.13 15.91
C SER A 214 -0.95 -26.17 16.98
N LYS A 215 0.19 -26.84 16.81
CA LYS A 215 0.75 -27.80 17.76
C LYS A 215 1.54 -27.12 18.90
N ILE A 216 1.86 -25.83 18.77
CA ILE A 216 2.59 -25.08 19.78
C ILE A 216 1.67 -24.84 20.99
N SER A 217 1.99 -25.48 22.11
CA SER A 217 1.33 -25.20 23.39
C SER A 217 1.72 -23.81 23.90
N GLY A 218 0.76 -23.07 24.46
CA GLY A 218 1.04 -21.80 25.15
C GLY A 218 1.03 -20.55 24.26
N LEU A 219 0.49 -20.62 23.04
CA LEU A 219 0.23 -19.41 22.25
C LEU A 219 -0.66 -18.42 23.01
N SER A 220 -0.27 -17.14 23.04
CA SER A 220 -1.09 -16.08 23.59
C SER A 220 -2.35 -15.84 22.74
N ASP A 221 -3.36 -15.20 23.32
CA ASP A 221 -4.57 -14.85 22.56
C ASP A 221 -4.26 -13.88 21.41
N ASP A 222 -3.30 -12.96 21.61
CA ASP A 222 -2.81 -12.08 20.54
C ASP A 222 -2.18 -12.88 19.39
N GLN A 223 -1.34 -13.87 19.70
CA GLN A 223 -0.75 -14.74 18.66
C GLN A 223 -1.83 -15.54 17.93
N ARG A 224 -2.79 -16.13 18.65
CA ARG A 224 -3.91 -16.87 18.04
C ARG A 224 -4.74 -15.97 17.13
N MET A 225 -5.06 -14.75 17.58
CA MET A 225 -5.74 -13.74 16.80
C MET A 225 -4.99 -13.45 15.51
N GLU A 226 -3.69 -13.15 15.58
CA GLU A 226 -2.85 -12.83 14.43
C GLU A 226 -2.72 -13.99 13.44
N ILE A 227 -2.51 -15.23 13.92
CA ILE A 227 -2.41 -16.41 13.07
C ILE A 227 -3.69 -16.64 12.27
N LEU A 228 -4.86 -16.57 12.93
CA LEU A 228 -6.16 -16.72 12.29
C LEU A 228 -6.42 -15.58 11.29
N TYR A 229 -6.01 -14.36 11.64
CA TYR A 229 -6.11 -13.20 10.77
C TYR A 229 -5.27 -13.40 9.48
N LEU A 230 -4.00 -13.77 9.63
CA LEU A 230 -3.09 -14.03 8.51
C LEU A 230 -3.59 -15.17 7.62
N TYR A 231 -4.17 -16.22 8.21
CA TYR A 231 -4.78 -17.29 7.41
C TYR A 231 -6.02 -16.81 6.66
N GLY A 232 -6.84 -15.94 7.27
CA GLY A 232 -7.93 -15.26 6.59
C GLY A 232 -7.44 -14.49 5.35
N ILE A 233 -6.34 -13.73 5.48
CA ILE A 233 -5.71 -13.00 4.37
C ILE A 233 -5.24 -13.96 3.27
N TYR A 234 -4.57 -15.06 3.64
CA TYR A 234 -4.16 -16.10 2.69
C TYR A 234 -5.34 -16.67 1.90
N LEU A 235 -6.40 -17.07 2.60
CA LEU A 235 -7.61 -17.62 1.99
C LEU A 235 -8.29 -16.61 1.05
N GLN A 236 -8.28 -15.32 1.41
CA GLN A 236 -8.81 -14.25 0.58
C GLN A 236 -8.02 -14.12 -0.73
N ARG A 237 -6.68 -14.22 -0.68
CA ARG A 237 -5.80 -14.24 -1.87
C ARG A 237 -6.07 -15.45 -2.77
N LYS A 238 -6.34 -16.62 -2.17
CA LYS A 238 -6.80 -17.83 -2.87
C LYS A 238 -8.27 -17.77 -3.31
N ARG A 239 -8.94 -16.62 -3.18
CA ARG A 239 -10.35 -16.38 -3.54
C ARG A 239 -11.35 -17.26 -2.78
N ARG A 240 -10.97 -17.82 -1.62
CA ARG A 240 -11.82 -18.61 -0.73
C ARG A 240 -12.56 -17.71 0.26
N TYR A 241 -13.30 -16.72 -0.25
CA TYR A 241 -13.85 -15.59 0.54
C TYR A 241 -14.79 -15.98 1.68
N LYS A 242 -15.62 -17.02 1.48
CA LYS A 242 -16.51 -17.51 2.56
C LYS A 242 -15.69 -18.08 3.73
N LEU A 243 -14.60 -18.79 3.41
CA LEU A 243 -13.71 -19.37 4.42
C LEU A 243 -12.86 -18.27 5.07
N SER A 244 -12.35 -17.31 4.31
CA SER A 244 -11.64 -16.15 4.89
C SER A 244 -12.51 -15.39 5.88
N ALA A 245 -13.77 -15.13 5.55
CA ALA A 245 -14.72 -14.47 6.46
C ALA A 245 -14.91 -15.24 7.77
N ARG A 246 -14.93 -16.58 7.73
CA ARG A 246 -15.01 -17.42 8.92
C ARG A 246 -13.77 -17.27 9.80
N TYR A 247 -12.57 -17.35 9.22
CA TYR A 247 -11.32 -17.22 9.97
C TYR A 247 -11.12 -15.81 10.55
N PHE A 248 -11.55 -14.77 9.84
CA PHE A 248 -11.57 -13.41 10.39
C PHE A 248 -12.52 -13.27 11.59
N ARG A 249 -13.72 -13.89 11.54
CA ARG A 249 -14.62 -13.95 12.71
C ARG A 249 -14.01 -14.71 13.88
N MET A 250 -13.30 -15.81 13.62
CA MET A 250 -12.57 -16.55 14.65
C MET A 250 -11.41 -15.73 15.24
N SER A 251 -10.67 -14.99 14.42
CA SER A 251 -9.65 -14.05 14.91
C SER A 251 -10.27 -13.02 15.87
N ALA A 252 -11.43 -12.45 15.52
CA ALA A 252 -12.14 -11.50 16.38
C ALA A 252 -12.62 -12.07 17.73
N SER A 253 -12.71 -13.39 17.92
CA SER A 253 -13.06 -13.94 19.25
C SER A 253 -11.91 -13.81 20.26
N TYR A 254 -10.67 -13.74 19.78
CA TYR A 254 -9.47 -13.55 20.62
C TYR A 254 -9.12 -12.06 20.83
N GLU A 255 -9.66 -11.16 20.01
CA GLU A 255 -9.40 -9.72 20.13
C GLU A 255 -10.08 -9.12 21.37
N ASN A 256 -9.32 -8.34 22.15
CA ASN A 256 -9.84 -7.58 23.27
C ASN A 256 -10.94 -6.60 22.82
N LYS A 257 -12.07 -6.58 23.52
CA LYS A 257 -13.18 -5.68 23.19
C LYS A 257 -12.74 -4.23 23.44
N ARG A 258 -12.71 -3.42 22.39
CA ARG A 258 -12.65 -1.96 22.50
C ARG A 258 -14.08 -1.45 22.50
N GLU A 259 -14.52 -0.85 23.61
CA GLU A 259 -15.89 -0.35 23.72
C GLU A 259 -16.21 0.63 22.60
N GLY A 260 -17.38 0.46 21.98
CA GLY A 260 -17.87 1.30 20.90
C GLY A 260 -17.25 1.05 19.52
N PHE A 261 -16.22 0.20 19.39
CA PHE A 261 -15.54 -0.05 18.10
C PHE A 261 -15.75 -1.47 17.56
N ILE A 262 -15.89 -1.57 16.23
CA ILE A 262 -15.86 -2.84 15.51
C ILE A 262 -14.46 -3.47 15.64
N LYS A 263 -14.45 -4.74 16.07
CA LYS A 263 -13.25 -5.58 16.10
C LYS A 263 -12.66 -5.75 14.70
N MET A 264 -11.34 -5.72 14.58
CA MET A 264 -10.61 -5.80 13.29
C MET A 264 -11.02 -7.03 12.48
N GLY A 265 -11.11 -8.20 13.12
CA GLY A 265 -11.54 -9.42 12.44
C GLY A 265 -12.99 -9.37 11.92
N ILE A 266 -13.90 -8.65 12.59
CA ILE A 266 -15.27 -8.46 12.07
C ILE A 266 -15.28 -7.56 10.84
N LEU A 267 -14.46 -6.51 10.83
CA LEU A 267 -14.31 -5.63 9.68
C LEU A 267 -13.78 -6.38 8.44
N GLU A 268 -12.73 -7.19 8.59
CA GLU A 268 -12.20 -8.00 7.48
C GLU A 268 -13.16 -9.11 7.00
N ALA A 269 -13.94 -9.68 7.92
CA ALA A 269 -15.01 -10.61 7.56
C ALA A 269 -16.08 -9.90 6.71
N SER A 270 -16.48 -8.68 7.09
CA SER A 270 -17.40 -7.86 6.32
C SER A 270 -16.87 -7.55 4.92
N LYS A 271 -15.61 -7.13 4.79
CA LYS A 271 -14.97 -6.90 3.48
C LYS A 271 -14.97 -8.16 2.60
N SER A 272 -14.72 -9.33 3.19
CA SER A 272 -14.77 -10.60 2.46
C SER A 272 -16.17 -10.92 1.95
N LEU A 273 -17.22 -10.66 2.75
CA LEU A 273 -18.62 -10.82 2.31
C LEU A 273 -18.99 -9.82 1.22
N PHE A 274 -18.56 -8.56 1.36
CA PHE A 274 -18.75 -7.53 0.34
C PHE A 274 -18.22 -7.98 -1.02
N ILE A 275 -17.00 -8.54 -1.06
CA ILE A 275 -16.36 -9.03 -2.29
C ILE A 275 -17.20 -10.12 -2.97
N THR A 276 -17.93 -10.94 -2.21
CA THR A 276 -18.83 -11.97 -2.74
C THR A 276 -20.19 -11.47 -3.22
N GLY A 277 -20.46 -10.16 -3.11
CA GLY A 277 -21.75 -9.56 -3.47
C GLY A 277 -22.78 -9.53 -2.33
N LYS A 278 -22.48 -10.13 -1.18
CA LYS A 278 -23.34 -10.14 0.03
C LYS A 278 -23.30 -8.81 0.79
N ARG A 279 -23.71 -7.73 0.13
CA ARG A 279 -23.57 -6.34 0.62
C ARG A 279 -24.41 -6.06 1.87
N LYS A 280 -25.64 -6.59 1.92
CA LYS A 280 -26.53 -6.43 3.08
C LYS A 280 -25.93 -7.09 4.32
N GLU A 281 -25.60 -8.37 4.23
CA GLU A 281 -24.92 -9.12 5.30
C GLU A 281 -23.59 -8.46 5.71
N SER A 282 -22.82 -7.94 4.75
CA SER A 282 -21.57 -7.20 5.02
C SER A 282 -21.82 -5.96 5.89
N CYS A 283 -22.80 -5.12 5.56
CA CYS A 283 -23.07 -3.92 6.35
C CYS A 283 -23.77 -4.22 7.69
N GLU A 284 -24.59 -5.26 7.76
CA GLU A 284 -25.20 -5.73 9.02
C GLU A 284 -24.14 -6.11 10.06
N LEU A 285 -23.02 -6.72 9.65
CA LEU A 285 -21.90 -7.02 10.56
C LEU A 285 -21.26 -5.77 11.19
N LEU A 286 -21.42 -4.60 10.56
CA LEU A 286 -20.81 -3.35 11.00
C LEU A 286 -21.81 -2.46 11.76
N HIS A 287 -23.06 -2.90 11.89
CA HIS A 287 -24.10 -2.11 12.53
C HIS A 287 -23.88 -2.00 14.05
N GLY A 288 -24.19 -0.84 14.61
CA GLY A 288 -24.21 -0.60 16.06
C GLY A 288 -22.86 -0.30 16.73
N ASN A 289 -21.74 -0.30 15.99
CA ASN A 289 -20.44 0.16 16.51
C ASN A 289 -19.69 0.99 15.45
N GLU A 290 -18.76 1.81 15.91
CA GLU A 290 -17.94 2.64 15.03
C GLU A 290 -16.79 1.84 14.38
N ILE A 291 -16.47 2.18 13.13
CA ILE A 291 -15.29 1.64 12.45
C ILE A 291 -14.07 2.46 12.85
N TYR A 292 -13.09 1.81 13.48
CA TYR A 292 -11.77 2.39 13.67
C TYR A 292 -11.00 2.35 12.34
N VAL A 293 -10.94 3.48 11.66
CA VAL A 293 -10.36 3.59 10.31
C VAL A 293 -8.83 3.61 10.40
N GLN A 294 -8.17 2.61 9.83
CA GLN A 294 -6.71 2.51 9.74
C GLN A 294 -6.21 2.66 8.31
N ASN A 295 -7.00 2.22 7.34
CA ASN A 295 -6.63 2.23 5.92
C ASN A 295 -7.80 2.61 5.00
N GLU A 296 -7.49 2.79 3.72
CA GLU A 296 -8.44 3.25 2.70
C GLU A 296 -9.64 2.30 2.54
N SER A 297 -9.46 0.99 2.79
CA SER A 297 -10.57 0.03 2.70
C SER A 297 -11.52 0.11 3.90
N ASP A 298 -11.04 0.48 5.08
CA ASP A 298 -11.88 0.70 6.27
C ASP A 298 -12.74 1.95 6.07
N GLU A 299 -12.12 3.02 5.60
CA GLU A 299 -12.80 4.28 5.27
C GLU A 299 -13.86 4.03 4.18
N PHE A 300 -13.51 3.28 3.13
CA PHE A 300 -14.50 2.87 2.13
C PHE A 300 -15.69 2.12 2.74
N MET A 301 -15.45 1.17 3.64
CA MET A 301 -16.55 0.44 4.30
C MET A 301 -17.40 1.36 5.17
N LYS A 302 -16.79 2.32 5.86
CA LYS A 302 -17.49 3.36 6.63
C LYS A 302 -18.42 4.19 5.75
N PHE A 303 -17.94 4.64 4.59
CA PHE A 303 -18.76 5.37 3.62
C PHE A 303 -19.84 4.48 3.00
N TYR A 304 -19.49 3.25 2.61
CA TYR A 304 -20.42 2.37 1.91
C TYR A 304 -21.58 1.94 2.80
N CYS A 305 -21.31 1.56 4.05
CA CYS A 305 -22.33 1.04 4.95
C CYS A 305 -23.14 2.12 5.66
N ASN A 306 -22.74 3.39 5.59
CA ASN A 306 -23.53 4.52 6.09
C ASN A 306 -24.37 5.13 4.95
N ILE A 307 -25.69 5.17 5.13
CA ILE A 307 -26.63 5.69 4.12
C ILE A 307 -26.38 7.16 3.79
N ASP A 308 -26.04 7.98 4.79
CA ASP A 308 -25.87 9.44 4.63
C ASP A 308 -24.63 9.81 3.82
N THR A 309 -23.61 8.95 3.84
CA THR A 309 -22.33 9.23 3.20
C THR A 309 -22.07 8.36 1.97
N ARG A 310 -22.86 7.30 1.74
CA ARG A 310 -22.70 6.37 0.61
C ARG A 310 -22.60 7.06 -0.74
N ASN A 311 -23.45 8.06 -0.99
CA ASN A 311 -23.48 8.78 -2.27
C ASN A 311 -22.17 9.56 -2.54
N GLN A 312 -21.42 9.89 -1.49
CA GLN A 312 -20.13 10.58 -1.62
C GLN A 312 -19.05 9.67 -2.25
N LEU A 313 -19.23 8.34 -2.26
CA LEU A 313 -18.32 7.43 -2.97
C LEU A 313 -18.30 7.66 -4.48
N VAL A 314 -19.38 8.18 -5.05
CA VAL A 314 -19.44 8.57 -6.48
C VAL A 314 -18.46 9.70 -6.75
N GLU A 315 -18.39 10.67 -5.84
CA GLU A 315 -17.43 11.78 -5.91
C GLU A 315 -15.98 11.33 -5.76
N MET A 316 -15.74 10.13 -5.21
CA MET A 316 -14.39 9.59 -4.97
C MET A 316 -13.93 8.59 -6.02
N LYS A 317 -14.67 8.42 -7.11
CA LYS A 317 -14.43 7.38 -8.13
C LYS A 317 -12.98 7.32 -8.61
N SER A 318 -12.36 8.46 -8.89
CA SER A 318 -10.97 8.55 -9.37
C SER A 318 -9.97 7.94 -8.38
N SER A 319 -10.18 8.12 -7.08
CA SER A 319 -9.36 7.49 -6.04
C SER A 319 -9.62 5.98 -5.95
N LEU A 320 -10.89 5.57 -5.97
CA LEU A 320 -11.28 4.15 -5.90
C LEU A 320 -10.71 3.36 -7.08
N GLU A 321 -10.65 3.95 -8.27
CA GLU A 321 -10.03 3.35 -9.46
C GLU A 321 -8.51 3.16 -9.31
N LEU A 322 -7.81 4.09 -8.64
CA LEU A 322 -6.39 3.92 -8.33
C LEU A 322 -6.17 2.82 -7.29
N LEU A 323 -7.01 2.78 -6.26
CA LEU A 323 -6.95 1.76 -5.22
C LEU A 323 -7.29 0.38 -5.75
N ALA A 324 -8.22 0.27 -6.69
CA ALA A 324 -8.60 -0.96 -7.37
C ALA A 324 -7.44 -1.62 -8.14
N LYS A 325 -6.44 -0.84 -8.56
CA LYS A 325 -5.25 -1.31 -9.27
C LYS A 325 -4.16 -1.86 -8.34
N LYS A 326 -4.24 -1.60 -7.03
CA LYS A 326 -3.29 -2.15 -6.04
C LYS A 326 -3.62 -3.62 -5.74
N ASP A 327 -2.65 -4.39 -5.25
CA ASP A 327 -2.83 -5.80 -4.90
C ASP A 327 -3.96 -6.04 -3.88
N SER A 328 -4.06 -5.16 -2.88
CA SER A 328 -5.14 -5.14 -1.88
C SER A 328 -6.47 -4.58 -2.42
N GLY A 329 -6.54 -4.25 -3.72
CA GLY A 329 -7.64 -3.50 -4.32
C GLY A 329 -8.91 -4.30 -4.63
N LEU A 330 -9.05 -5.53 -4.12
CA LEU A 330 -10.17 -6.42 -4.46
C LEU A 330 -11.54 -5.83 -4.11
N ILE A 331 -11.64 -5.16 -2.96
CA ILE A 331 -12.89 -4.57 -2.51
C ILE A 331 -13.33 -3.41 -3.41
N PHE A 332 -12.39 -2.56 -3.83
CA PHE A 332 -12.68 -1.44 -4.73
C PHE A 332 -13.02 -1.93 -6.13
N ARG A 333 -12.32 -2.97 -6.63
CA ARG A 333 -12.68 -3.65 -7.89
C ARG A 333 -14.09 -4.20 -7.85
N SER A 334 -14.45 -4.89 -6.76
CA SER A 334 -15.80 -5.40 -6.55
C SER A 334 -16.82 -4.26 -6.65
N TYR A 335 -16.64 -3.18 -5.89
CA TYR A 335 -17.53 -2.01 -5.93
C TYR A 335 -17.72 -1.41 -7.34
N LEU A 336 -16.60 -1.19 -8.05
CA LEU A 336 -16.61 -0.59 -9.39
C LEU A 336 -17.26 -1.50 -10.44
N ASN A 337 -17.03 -2.81 -10.40
CA ASN A 337 -17.58 -3.78 -11.35
C ASN A 337 -19.10 -3.88 -11.27
N PHE A 338 -19.67 -3.66 -10.09
CA PHE A 338 -21.12 -3.63 -9.89
C PHE A 338 -21.74 -2.26 -10.22
N GLY A 339 -21.00 -1.35 -10.87
CA GLY A 339 -21.51 -0.06 -11.34
C GLY A 339 -21.83 0.95 -10.25
N GLY A 340 -21.33 0.76 -9.01
CA GLY A 340 -21.59 1.65 -7.88
C GLY A 340 -23.05 1.73 -7.42
N LYS A 341 -23.98 1.06 -8.10
CA LYS A 341 -25.42 1.03 -7.77
C LYS A 341 -25.80 -0.31 -7.14
N GLN A 342 -26.73 -0.27 -6.19
CA GLN A 342 -27.49 -1.44 -5.77
C GLN A 342 -28.62 -1.63 -6.79
N LYS A 343 -28.62 -2.73 -7.53
CA LYS A 343 -29.89 -3.42 -7.74
C LYS A 343 -30.00 -4.40 -6.57
N GLY A 344 -30.99 -4.24 -5.70
CA GLY A 344 -31.27 -5.22 -4.65
C GLY A 344 -31.16 -4.74 -3.20
N PHE A 345 -31.46 -3.48 -2.90
CA PHE A 345 -31.77 -3.06 -1.52
C PHE A 345 -33.22 -2.58 -1.34
N GLU A 346 -34.03 -2.57 -2.42
CA GLU A 346 -35.42 -2.12 -2.39
C GLU A 346 -36.46 -3.22 -2.68
N GLU A 347 -36.07 -4.49 -2.83
CA GLU A 347 -37.04 -5.59 -3.04
C GLU A 347 -36.72 -6.76 -2.10
N ALA A 348 -37.07 -6.59 -0.83
CA ALA A 348 -37.33 -7.67 0.13
C ALA A 348 -38.04 -7.05 1.36
N GLY A 349 -39.13 -6.34 1.07
CA GLY A 349 -40.18 -5.96 1.99
C GLY A 349 -41.45 -6.11 1.18
N ASP A 350 -42.34 -6.99 1.65
CA ASP A 350 -43.62 -7.38 1.04
C ASP A 350 -43.51 -8.43 -0.09
N GLU A 351 -43.32 -9.70 0.31
CA GLU A 351 -44.31 -10.79 0.13
C GLU A 351 -43.86 -12.09 0.82
#